data_AF-A0A2I0SKJ6-F1
#
_entry.id   AF-A0A2I0SKJ6-F1
#
_cell.length_a   1.000
_cell.length_b   1.000
_cell.length_c   1.000
_cell.angle_alpha   90.00
_cell.angle_beta   90.00
_cell.angle_gamma   90.00
#
_symmetry.space_group_name_H-M   'P 1'
#
loop_
_entity.id
_entity.type
_entity.pdbx_description
1 polymer ?
#
loop_
_entity_poly.entity_id
_entity_poly.type
_entity_poly.pdbx_seq_one_letter_code
_entity_poly.pdbx_strand_id
1 'polypeptide(L)'
;MHPIRFSAVRSHGIHVFHHLPGGDVTVSRHWPGLFEEWPEGKTPFSEWAVNNNNMEEVAVYVGLVWRLTAGLARYAIPAYYRDDVARKLGREPVLVDWEYEVDAGRLTAESRDRGFVPGRSAVAVRPRPTAREVENAGRAGLFPLATPRDLVSVLHAVIFDASSEITVFAVPPGAGRLERLTAALRGPVRPTLGDVLGDDGIFLDLTIGSDLGNYDSVVVASRSDLLSPLTDLAADCARRVESYEQRLDELRGVSDFLRAMPELAGVDLDAS
;
A
#
# COMPACT_ATOMS: atom_id res chain seq x y z
N MET A 1 9.10 13.63 -16.19
CA MET A 1 9.63 14.17 -14.91
C MET A 1 8.71 13.63 -13.83
N HIS A 2 9.20 12.71 -12.99
CA HIS A 2 8.38 11.79 -12.18
C HIS A 2 8.62 11.97 -10.68
N PRO A 3 8.50 13.18 -10.12
CA PRO A 3 9.09 13.39 -8.82
C PRO A 3 8.09 12.93 -7.76
N ILE A 4 8.28 11.73 -7.25
CA ILE A 4 7.82 11.41 -5.90
C ILE A 4 8.50 12.43 -4.98
N ARG A 5 7.69 13.33 -4.43
CA ARG A 5 8.15 14.38 -3.52
C ARG A 5 7.34 14.29 -2.25
N PHE A 6 8.07 14.33 -1.15
CA PHE A 6 7.49 14.35 0.18
C PHE A 6 7.58 15.76 0.74
N SER A 7 6.43 16.28 1.17
CA SER A 7 6.37 17.43 2.07
C SER A 7 6.42 16.92 3.51
N ALA A 8 7.18 17.58 4.38
CA ALA A 8 7.35 17.16 5.77
C ALA A 8 6.62 18.11 6.72
N VAL A 9 5.83 17.54 7.63
CA VAL A 9 5.16 18.25 8.72
C VAL A 9 5.50 17.53 10.02
N ARG A 10 5.80 18.28 11.08
CA ARG A 10 5.98 17.71 12.42
C ARG A 10 4.72 17.94 13.24
N SER A 11 4.16 16.87 13.79
CA SER A 11 2.95 16.91 14.61
C SER A 11 3.11 15.99 15.81
N HIS A 12 2.90 16.51 17.02
CA HIS A 12 2.89 15.73 18.28
C HIS A 12 4.10 14.79 18.47
N GLY A 13 5.30 15.24 18.08
CA GLY A 13 6.54 14.45 18.21
C GLY A 13 6.76 13.40 17.11
N ILE A 14 5.89 13.36 16.10
CA ILE A 14 6.00 12.50 14.92
C ILE A 14 6.27 13.36 13.69
N HIS A 15 7.16 12.89 12.83
CA HIS A 15 7.39 13.42 11.50
C HIS A 15 6.43 12.73 10.54
N VAL A 16 5.62 13.51 9.83
CA VAL A 16 4.67 13.05 8.83
C VAL A 16 5.11 13.59 7.48
N PHE A 17 5.20 12.72 6.49
CA PHE A 17 5.66 13.00 5.15
C PHE A 17 4.54 12.68 4.17
N HIS A 18 4.12 13.64 3.36
CA HIS A 18 3.03 13.47 2.40
C HIS A 18 3.57 13.57 0.98
N HIS A 19 3.32 12.52 0.20
CA HIS A 19 3.36 12.57 -1.25
C HIS A 19 1.93 12.64 -1.78
N LEU A 20 1.60 13.78 -2.40
CA LEU A 20 0.33 14.06 -3.05
C LEU A 20 0.63 14.47 -4.51
N PRO A 21 0.71 13.52 -5.45
CA PRO A 21 1.05 13.78 -6.85
C PRO A 21 0.06 14.75 -7.53
N GLY A 22 -1.21 14.73 -7.14
CA GLY A 22 -2.23 15.54 -7.83
C GLY A 22 -2.27 15.17 -9.32
N GLY A 23 -1.97 16.12 -10.21
CA GLY A 23 -1.89 15.85 -11.65
C GLY A 23 -0.55 15.27 -12.13
N ASP A 24 0.46 15.19 -11.26
CA ASP A 24 1.78 14.66 -11.64
C ASP A 24 1.71 13.13 -11.77
N VAL A 25 2.29 12.59 -12.85
CA VAL A 25 2.31 11.13 -13.08
C VAL A 25 3.68 10.55 -12.77
N THR A 26 3.69 9.47 -11.97
CA THR A 26 4.92 8.76 -11.59
C THR A 26 5.48 7.96 -12.77
N VAL A 27 4.64 7.43 -13.66
CA VAL A 27 5.04 6.86 -14.94
C VAL A 27 4.35 7.68 -16.06
N SER A 28 5.09 8.11 -17.08
CA SER A 28 4.55 8.91 -18.20
C SER A 28 4.38 8.13 -19.49
N ARG A 29 5.13 7.04 -19.64
CA ARG A 29 4.99 6.09 -20.74
C ARG A 29 4.60 4.74 -20.15
N HIS A 30 3.48 4.22 -20.60
CA HIS A 30 2.96 2.93 -20.18
C HIS A 30 3.14 1.91 -21.29
N TRP A 31 3.27 0.64 -20.94
CA TRP A 31 3.32 -0.45 -21.90
C TRP A 31 1.96 -0.58 -22.63
N PRO A 32 1.91 -0.45 -23.97
CA PRO A 32 0.65 -0.48 -24.72
C PRO A 32 -0.18 -1.76 -24.50
N GLY A 33 0.49 -2.88 -24.22
CA GLY A 33 -0.17 -4.15 -23.94
C GLY A 33 -1.02 -4.17 -22.67
N LEU A 34 -0.96 -3.14 -21.81
CA LEU A 34 -1.94 -2.99 -20.71
C LEU A 34 -3.37 -2.79 -21.22
N PHE A 35 -3.54 -2.24 -22.45
CA PHE A 35 -4.84 -1.94 -23.05
C PHE A 35 -5.33 -3.05 -24.01
N GLU A 36 -4.59 -4.16 -24.08
CA GLU A 36 -4.92 -5.31 -24.93
C GLU A 36 -5.57 -6.44 -24.12
N GLU A 37 -6.12 -7.43 -24.82
CA GLU A 37 -6.57 -8.67 -24.20
C GLU A 37 -5.36 -9.53 -23.81
N TRP A 38 -5.32 -9.96 -22.55
CA TRP A 38 -4.21 -10.79 -22.05
C TRP A 38 -4.47 -12.28 -22.26
N PRO A 39 -3.42 -13.09 -22.50
CA PRO A 39 -3.54 -14.53 -22.60
C PRO A 39 -4.02 -15.16 -21.29
N GLU A 40 -4.58 -16.36 -21.38
CA GLU A 40 -4.89 -17.19 -20.22
C GLU A 40 -3.60 -17.51 -19.43
N GLY A 41 -3.62 -17.32 -18.12
CA GLY A 41 -2.49 -17.60 -17.24
C GLY A 41 -2.04 -16.37 -16.43
N LYS A 42 -0.72 -16.17 -16.34
CA LYS A 42 -0.13 -15.04 -15.61
C LYS A 42 -0.31 -13.75 -16.40
N THR A 43 -0.84 -12.73 -15.74
CA THR A 43 -1.11 -11.41 -16.32
C THR A 43 -0.47 -10.30 -15.47
N PRO A 44 -0.34 -9.07 -15.99
CA PRO A 44 0.05 -7.91 -15.18
C PRO A 44 -0.78 -7.79 -13.90
N PHE A 45 -2.08 -8.03 -14.01
CA PHE A 45 -2.99 -7.95 -12.87
C PHE A 45 -2.80 -9.08 -11.86
N SER A 46 -2.65 -10.33 -12.31
CA SER A 46 -2.49 -11.47 -11.39
C SER A 46 -1.17 -11.45 -10.63
N GLU A 47 -0.11 -10.92 -11.25
CA GLU A 47 1.24 -10.95 -10.68
C GLU A 47 1.63 -9.67 -9.95
N TRP A 48 1.09 -8.51 -10.35
CA TRP A 48 1.50 -7.19 -9.84
C TRP A 48 0.33 -6.27 -9.45
N ALA A 49 -0.92 -6.73 -9.58
CA ALA A 49 -2.12 -5.89 -9.44
C ALA A 49 -2.15 -4.67 -10.39
N VAL A 50 -1.38 -4.74 -11.48
CA VAL A 50 -1.31 -3.72 -12.53
C VAL A 50 -2.40 -3.95 -13.57
N ASN A 51 -3.11 -2.90 -13.96
CA ASN A 51 -4.09 -2.93 -15.05
C ASN A 51 -4.10 -1.62 -15.83
N ASN A 52 -4.96 -1.51 -16.84
CA ASN A 52 -5.10 -0.30 -17.65
C ASN A 52 -5.65 0.93 -16.92
N ASN A 53 -6.01 0.81 -15.64
CA ASN A 53 -6.46 1.93 -14.83
C ASN A 53 -5.35 2.46 -13.92
N ASN A 54 -4.82 1.60 -13.05
CA ASN A 54 -3.80 1.98 -12.06
C ASN A 54 -2.36 1.85 -12.58
N MET A 55 -2.20 1.16 -13.72
CA MET A 55 -0.97 1.10 -14.50
C MET A 55 0.27 0.68 -13.69
N GLU A 56 1.47 0.98 -14.17
CA GLU A 56 2.74 0.55 -13.59
C GLU A 56 3.11 1.26 -12.28
N GLU A 57 2.40 2.33 -11.92
CA GLU A 57 2.53 3.04 -10.63
C GLU A 57 2.41 2.10 -9.44
N VAL A 58 1.54 1.09 -9.54
CA VAL A 58 1.39 0.06 -8.49
C VAL A 58 2.73 -0.60 -8.18
N ALA A 59 3.54 -0.95 -9.19
CA ALA A 59 4.85 -1.55 -8.99
C ALA A 59 5.83 -0.58 -8.34
N VAL A 60 5.78 0.70 -8.70
CA VAL A 60 6.61 1.76 -8.08
C VAL A 60 6.25 1.93 -6.60
N TYR A 61 4.97 1.95 -6.25
CA TYR A 61 4.53 2.07 -4.85
C TYR A 61 4.84 0.82 -4.02
N VAL A 62 4.68 -0.38 -4.57
CA VAL A 62 5.13 -1.63 -3.92
C VAL A 62 6.62 -1.56 -3.59
N GLY A 63 7.43 -1.13 -4.55
CA GLY A 63 8.86 -0.91 -4.37
C GLY A 63 9.19 0.10 -3.28
N LEU A 64 8.52 1.25 -3.31
CA LEU A 64 8.67 2.32 -2.32
C LEU A 64 8.36 1.83 -0.91
N VAL A 65 7.18 1.24 -0.70
CA VAL A 65 6.73 0.73 0.61
C VAL A 65 7.71 -0.32 1.14
N TRP A 66 8.07 -1.31 0.30
CA TRP A 66 8.89 -2.43 0.76
C TRP A 66 10.32 -2.01 1.10
N ARG A 67 10.93 -1.15 0.27
CA ARG A 67 12.32 -0.71 0.44
C ARG A 67 12.46 0.31 1.57
N LEU A 68 11.49 1.20 1.76
CA LEU A 68 11.50 2.14 2.89
C LEU A 68 11.47 1.41 4.24
N THR A 69 10.77 0.28 4.28
CA THR A 69 10.56 -0.51 5.50
C THR A 69 11.50 -1.71 5.60
N ALA A 70 12.60 -1.70 4.85
CA ALA A 70 13.60 -2.77 4.85
C ALA A 70 14.14 -3.03 6.27
N GLY A 71 14.22 -4.31 6.66
CA GLY A 71 14.68 -4.72 8.00
C GLY A 71 13.62 -4.65 9.10
N LEU A 72 12.39 -4.19 8.80
CA LEU A 72 11.28 -4.14 9.75
C LEU A 72 10.28 -5.29 9.52
N ALA A 73 9.58 -5.69 10.58
CA ALA A 73 8.41 -6.54 10.47
C ALA A 73 7.22 -5.71 10.00
N ARG A 74 6.51 -6.16 8.97
CA ARG A 74 5.45 -5.41 8.29
C ARG A 74 4.09 -6.04 8.55
N TYR A 75 3.10 -5.21 8.83
CA TYR A 75 1.72 -5.63 9.02
C TYR A 75 0.79 -4.67 8.30
N ALA A 76 -0.11 -5.18 7.48
CA ALA A 76 -1.04 -4.37 6.69
C ALA A 76 -2.47 -4.46 7.21
N ILE A 77 -3.20 -3.36 7.12
CA ILE A 77 -4.66 -3.33 7.21
C ILE A 77 -5.20 -2.81 5.86
N PRO A 78 -5.89 -3.66 5.08
CA PRO A 78 -6.63 -3.22 3.90
C PRO A 78 -7.90 -2.48 4.34
N ALA A 79 -8.20 -1.34 3.69
CA ALA A 79 -9.49 -0.68 3.90
C ALA A 79 -10.62 -1.57 3.36
N TYR A 80 -11.64 -1.82 4.18
CA TYR A 80 -12.89 -2.53 3.86
C TYR A 80 -12.80 -4.01 3.41
N TYR A 81 -11.77 -4.45 2.70
CA TYR A 81 -11.75 -5.75 2.01
C TYR A 81 -10.97 -6.83 2.77
N ARG A 82 -11.12 -6.86 4.11
CA ARG A 82 -10.45 -7.84 4.98
C ARG A 82 -10.63 -9.28 4.50
N ASP A 83 -11.87 -9.70 4.25
CA ASP A 83 -12.18 -11.10 3.98
C ASP A 83 -11.69 -11.53 2.58
N ASP A 84 -11.60 -10.60 1.64
CA ASP A 84 -11.04 -10.82 0.30
C ASP A 84 -9.52 -11.00 0.38
N VAL A 85 -8.85 -10.18 1.20
CA VAL A 85 -7.43 -10.33 1.51
C VAL A 85 -7.15 -11.66 2.20
N ALA A 86 -7.97 -12.06 3.18
CA ALA A 86 -7.81 -13.34 3.87
C ALA A 86 -7.87 -14.53 2.90
N ARG A 87 -8.82 -14.48 1.94
CA ARG A 87 -8.94 -15.49 0.88
C ARG A 87 -7.75 -15.49 -0.07
N LYS A 88 -7.26 -14.32 -0.50
CA LYS A 88 -6.10 -14.23 -1.41
C LYS A 88 -4.80 -14.69 -0.76
N LEU A 89 -4.57 -14.32 0.51
CA LEU A 89 -3.37 -14.72 1.25
C LEU A 89 -3.46 -16.15 1.80
N GLY A 90 -4.64 -16.77 1.80
CA GLY A 90 -4.87 -18.09 2.38
C GLY A 90 -4.66 -18.15 3.90
N ARG A 91 -4.87 -17.04 4.61
CA ARG A 91 -4.68 -16.93 6.06
C ARG A 91 -5.64 -15.95 6.71
N GLU A 92 -5.99 -16.23 7.96
CA GLU A 92 -6.87 -15.38 8.75
C GLU A 92 -6.15 -14.13 9.29
N PRO A 93 -6.81 -12.97 9.32
CA PRO A 93 -6.27 -11.77 9.96
C PRO A 93 -6.29 -11.87 11.48
N VAL A 94 -5.45 -11.05 12.09
CA VAL A 94 -5.67 -10.62 13.48
C VAL A 94 -6.73 -9.51 13.46
N LEU A 95 -7.92 -9.79 13.98
CA LEU A 95 -8.99 -8.79 14.05
C LEU A 95 -8.63 -7.67 15.03
N VAL A 96 -8.83 -6.41 14.64
CA VAL A 96 -8.54 -5.22 15.44
C VAL A 96 -9.72 -4.24 15.40
N ASP A 97 -9.79 -3.36 16.39
CA ASP A 97 -10.94 -2.48 16.63
C ASP A 97 -10.72 -1.07 16.07
N TRP A 98 -9.47 -0.73 15.74
CA TRP A 98 -9.07 0.53 15.12
C TRP A 98 -8.29 0.28 13.82
N GLU A 99 -8.58 1.10 12.81
CA GLU A 99 -7.78 1.24 11.59
C GLU A 99 -7.41 2.71 11.40
N TYR A 100 -6.39 3.00 10.60
CA TYR A 100 -6.05 4.37 10.22
C TYR A 100 -6.74 4.70 8.90
N GLU A 101 -7.20 5.94 8.73
CA GLU A 101 -7.90 6.36 7.51
C GLU A 101 -7.29 7.63 6.93
N VAL A 102 -6.96 7.56 5.64
CA VAL A 102 -6.57 8.69 4.80
C VAL A 102 -7.63 8.86 3.69
N ASP A 103 -8.51 9.84 3.86
CA ASP A 103 -9.64 10.09 2.95
C ASP A 103 -9.16 10.65 1.60
N ALA A 104 -8.99 9.73 0.64
CA ALA A 104 -8.58 10.01 -0.73
C ALA A 104 -9.41 11.09 -1.44
N GLY A 105 -10.69 11.23 -1.07
CA GLY A 105 -11.62 12.20 -1.66
C GLY A 105 -11.35 13.65 -1.25
N ARG A 106 -10.40 13.90 -0.34
CA ARG A 106 -10.00 15.25 0.10
C ARG A 106 -8.78 15.71 -0.68
N LEU A 107 -8.61 17.02 -0.84
CA LEU A 107 -7.56 17.59 -1.70
C LEU A 107 -6.30 18.05 -0.95
N THR A 108 -6.36 18.24 0.38
CA THR A 108 -5.21 18.73 1.16
C THR A 108 -4.73 17.69 2.17
N ALA A 109 -3.45 17.72 2.50
CA ALA A 109 -2.85 16.82 3.49
C ALA A 109 -3.61 16.86 4.83
N GLU A 110 -3.97 18.04 5.33
CA GLU A 110 -4.65 18.14 6.63
C GLU A 110 -6.08 17.60 6.62
N SER A 111 -6.76 17.63 5.46
CA SER A 111 -8.14 17.18 5.36
C SER A 111 -8.26 15.69 5.03
N ARG A 112 -7.23 15.09 4.42
CA ARG A 112 -7.15 13.65 4.13
C ARG A 112 -6.94 12.82 5.40
N ASP A 113 -6.01 13.23 6.25
CA ASP A 113 -5.65 12.45 7.44
C ASP A 113 -6.74 12.50 8.51
N ARG A 114 -7.51 11.42 8.67
CA ARG A 114 -8.56 11.31 9.69
C ARG A 114 -8.06 10.65 10.98
N GLY A 115 -6.81 10.17 11.00
CA GLY A 115 -6.27 9.42 12.11
C GLY A 115 -6.90 8.05 12.28
N PHE A 116 -6.89 7.54 13.52
CA PHE A 116 -7.53 6.27 13.85
C PHE A 116 -9.05 6.38 13.92
N VAL A 117 -9.73 5.51 13.19
CA VAL A 117 -11.20 5.37 13.13
C VAL A 117 -11.60 3.95 13.56
N PRO A 118 -12.85 3.72 13.99
CA PRO A 118 -13.33 2.38 14.28
C PRO A 118 -13.16 1.47 13.05
N GLY A 119 -12.59 0.30 13.27
CA GLY A 119 -12.34 -0.68 12.21
C GLY A 119 -13.64 -1.12 11.55
N ARG A 120 -13.56 -1.44 10.26
CA ARG A 120 -14.72 -1.93 9.51
C ARG A 120 -14.31 -2.85 8.38
N SER A 121 -15.25 -3.65 7.92
CA SER A 121 -15.12 -4.48 6.74
C SER A 121 -16.41 -4.40 5.94
N ALA A 122 -16.26 -4.33 4.61
CA ALA A 122 -17.36 -4.63 3.71
C ALA A 122 -17.82 -6.07 3.96
N VAL A 123 -19.14 -6.26 3.95
CA VAL A 123 -19.76 -7.58 4.00
C VAL A 123 -20.35 -7.84 2.64
N ALA A 124 -19.81 -8.84 1.94
CA ALA A 124 -20.26 -9.19 0.60
C ALA A 124 -21.76 -9.52 0.61
N VAL A 125 -22.50 -8.99 -0.38
CA VAL A 125 -23.91 -9.39 -0.59
C VAL A 125 -23.98 -10.75 -1.28
N ARG A 126 -23.02 -11.02 -2.19
CA ARG A 126 -22.88 -12.28 -2.92
C ARG A 126 -21.39 -12.67 -3.07
N PRO A 127 -21.02 -13.94 -2.85
CA PRO A 127 -21.86 -15.01 -2.28
C PRO A 127 -22.39 -14.61 -0.90
N ARG A 128 -23.42 -15.32 -0.40
CA ARG A 128 -24.04 -14.98 0.89
C ARG A 128 -22.94 -14.97 1.96
N PRO A 129 -22.84 -13.90 2.77
CA PRO A 129 -21.78 -13.80 3.77
C PRO A 129 -21.98 -14.86 4.85
N THR A 130 -20.87 -15.34 5.37
CA THR A 130 -20.79 -16.25 6.51
C THR A 130 -21.18 -15.51 7.80
N ALA A 131 -21.57 -16.27 8.83
CA ALA A 131 -21.87 -15.68 10.14
C ALA A 131 -20.69 -14.90 10.73
N ARG A 132 -19.45 -15.39 10.50
CA ARG A 132 -18.21 -14.75 10.96
C ARG A 132 -17.99 -13.38 10.31
N GLU A 133 -18.23 -13.26 8.99
CA GLU A 133 -18.09 -12.00 8.26
C GLU A 133 -19.08 -10.95 8.79
N VAL A 134 -20.33 -11.36 9.04
CA VAL A 134 -21.37 -10.49 9.60
C VAL A 134 -21.05 -10.08 11.04
N GLU A 135 -20.67 -11.03 11.90
CA GLU A 135 -20.32 -10.76 13.30
C GLU A 135 -19.14 -9.78 13.43
N ASN A 136 -18.17 -9.87 12.51
CA ASN A 136 -16.97 -9.05 12.55
C ASN A 136 -17.02 -7.85 11.58
N ALA A 137 -18.20 -7.45 11.10
CA ALA A 137 -18.31 -6.33 10.15
C ALA A 137 -17.72 -5.01 10.69
N GLY A 138 -17.78 -4.78 12.00
CA GLY A 138 -17.20 -3.62 12.68
C GLY A 138 -15.75 -3.79 13.14
N ARG A 139 -14.96 -4.63 12.45
CA ARG A 139 -13.54 -4.87 12.79
C ARG A 139 -12.67 -4.89 11.56
N ALA A 140 -11.49 -4.28 11.65
CA ALA A 140 -10.48 -4.35 10.61
C ALA A 140 -9.62 -5.62 10.76
N GLY A 141 -8.89 -5.99 9.71
CA GLY A 141 -7.98 -7.14 9.75
C GLY A 141 -6.53 -6.76 9.58
N LEU A 142 -5.70 -7.12 10.54
CA LEU A 142 -4.25 -6.94 10.51
C LEU A 142 -3.58 -8.21 9.97
N PHE A 143 -2.84 -8.08 8.87
CA PHE A 143 -2.17 -9.17 8.18
C PHE A 143 -0.64 -8.99 8.25
N PRO A 144 0.13 -9.99 8.71
CA PRO A 144 1.58 -9.95 8.56
C PRO A 144 1.97 -10.04 7.09
N LEU A 145 2.95 -9.25 6.65
CA LEU A 145 3.53 -9.32 5.31
C LEU A 145 4.95 -9.90 5.39
N ALA A 146 5.15 -11.06 4.77
CA ALA A 146 6.42 -11.77 4.76
C ALA A 146 7.26 -11.41 3.52
N THR A 147 6.63 -11.20 2.37
CA THR A 147 7.30 -10.89 1.09
C THR A 147 6.58 -9.77 0.34
N PRO A 148 7.19 -9.12 -0.66
CA PRO A 148 6.47 -8.13 -1.47
C PRO A 148 5.25 -8.73 -2.18
N ARG A 149 5.26 -10.03 -2.50
CA ARG A 149 4.08 -10.73 -3.03
C ARG A 149 2.88 -10.65 -2.09
N ASP A 150 3.09 -10.65 -0.77
CA ASP A 150 2.00 -10.46 0.18
C ASP A 150 1.40 -9.06 0.03
N LEU A 151 2.23 -8.02 -0.08
CA LEU A 151 1.76 -6.65 -0.30
C LEU A 151 0.97 -6.54 -1.61
N VAL A 152 1.49 -7.10 -2.71
CA VAL A 152 0.77 -7.16 -3.99
C VAL A 152 -0.55 -7.91 -3.85
N SER A 153 -0.60 -8.99 -3.08
CA SER A 153 -1.83 -9.77 -2.88
C SER A 153 -2.87 -9.01 -2.07
N VAL A 154 -2.46 -8.19 -1.10
CA VAL A 154 -3.35 -7.26 -0.38
C VAL A 154 -3.85 -6.19 -1.34
N LEU A 155 -2.97 -5.55 -2.11
CA LEU A 155 -3.31 -4.57 -3.15
C LEU A 155 -4.32 -5.14 -4.15
N HIS A 156 -4.09 -6.34 -4.64
CA HIS A 156 -4.97 -7.03 -5.56
C HIS A 156 -6.37 -7.32 -4.98
N ALA A 157 -6.57 -7.28 -3.66
CA ALA A 157 -7.90 -7.40 -3.05
C ALA A 157 -8.62 -6.07 -2.89
N VAL A 158 -7.87 -4.97 -2.80
CA VAL A 158 -8.43 -3.62 -2.59
C VAL A 158 -8.43 -2.78 -3.87
N ILE A 159 -7.70 -3.20 -4.91
CA ILE A 159 -7.66 -2.59 -6.25
C ILE A 159 -8.95 -2.92 -7.00
N PHE A 160 -10.05 -2.36 -6.50
CA PHE A 160 -11.38 -2.35 -7.07
C PHE A 160 -12.10 -1.09 -6.57
N ASP A 161 -13.11 -0.62 -7.31
CA ASP A 161 -13.89 0.59 -7.00
C ASP A 161 -13.10 1.91 -7.22
N ALA A 162 -13.65 3.05 -6.75
CA ALA A 162 -13.12 4.38 -6.96
C ALA A 162 -11.69 4.60 -6.42
N SER A 163 -11.34 3.97 -5.29
CA SER A 163 -10.05 4.09 -4.60
C SER A 163 -9.66 2.81 -3.87
N SER A 164 -8.36 2.53 -3.81
CA SER A 164 -7.77 1.46 -3.01
C SER A 164 -6.94 2.05 -1.88
N GLU A 165 -7.11 1.59 -0.64
CA GLU A 165 -6.34 2.09 0.51
C GLU A 165 -5.78 0.91 1.33
N ILE A 166 -4.50 1.01 1.68
CA ILE A 166 -3.82 0.08 2.58
C ILE A 166 -2.94 0.88 3.53
N THR A 167 -3.06 0.57 4.81
CA THR A 167 -2.12 1.03 5.82
C THR A 167 -1.13 -0.08 6.16
N VAL A 168 0.15 0.27 6.31
CA VAL A 168 1.24 -0.62 6.66
C VAL A 168 1.93 -0.10 7.91
N PHE A 169 1.95 -0.92 8.95
CA PHE A 169 2.75 -0.72 10.15
C PHE A 169 4.04 -1.54 10.00
N ALA A 170 5.17 -0.84 9.85
CA ALA A 170 6.49 -1.44 9.88
C ALA A 170 7.14 -1.15 11.23
N VAL A 171 7.38 -2.20 12.02
CA VAL A 171 7.92 -2.09 13.38
C VAL A 171 9.18 -2.93 13.54
N PRO A 172 10.10 -2.58 14.47
CA PRO A 172 11.30 -3.36 14.70
C PRO A 172 10.98 -4.83 14.97
N PRO A 173 11.71 -5.79 14.37
CA PRO A 173 11.45 -7.21 14.57
C PRO A 173 11.68 -7.62 16.04
N GLY A 174 11.06 -8.73 16.45
CA GLY A 174 11.29 -9.33 17.77
C GLY A 174 10.04 -9.94 18.41
N ALA A 175 10.26 -10.73 19.47
CA ALA A 175 9.19 -11.35 20.23
C ALA A 175 8.25 -10.29 20.85
N GLY A 176 6.94 -10.54 20.82
CA GLY A 176 5.96 -9.64 21.42
C GLY A 176 5.52 -8.45 20.57
N ARG A 177 6.07 -8.26 19.36
CA ARG A 177 5.83 -7.04 18.55
C ARG A 177 4.43 -7.03 17.94
N LEU A 178 4.01 -8.14 17.33
CA LEU A 178 2.64 -8.29 16.83
C LEU A 178 1.64 -8.17 17.99
N GLU A 179 1.94 -8.75 19.16
CA GLU A 179 1.08 -8.63 20.33
C GLU A 179 0.93 -7.18 20.80
N ARG A 180 2.03 -6.39 20.83
CA ARG A 180 1.97 -4.97 21.18
C ARG A 180 1.18 -4.14 20.18
N LEU A 181 1.45 -4.32 18.89
CA LEU A 181 0.70 -3.66 17.82
C LEU A 181 -0.79 -3.99 17.92
N THR A 182 -1.11 -5.28 18.07
CA THR A 182 -2.48 -5.76 18.22
C THR A 182 -3.15 -5.21 19.48
N ALA A 183 -2.45 -5.15 20.60
CA ALA A 183 -2.99 -4.61 21.85
C ALA A 183 -3.32 -3.13 21.72
N ALA A 184 -2.47 -2.34 21.05
CA ALA A 184 -2.74 -0.92 20.78
C ALA A 184 -3.98 -0.73 19.89
N LEU A 185 -4.17 -1.60 18.89
CA LEU A 185 -5.29 -1.53 17.95
C LEU A 185 -6.59 -2.20 18.44
N ARG A 186 -6.56 -2.95 19.56
CA ARG A 186 -7.74 -3.56 20.20
C ARG A 186 -8.24 -2.81 21.44
N GLY A 187 -7.62 -1.66 21.75
CA GLY A 187 -7.94 -0.90 22.95
C GLY A 187 -9.35 -0.29 22.89
N PRO A 188 -10.02 -0.10 24.04
CA PRO A 188 -11.28 0.65 24.10
C PRO A 188 -11.08 2.15 23.84
N VAL A 189 -9.83 2.63 23.87
CA VAL A 189 -9.43 4.01 23.62
C VAL A 189 -8.80 4.08 22.23
N ARG A 190 -9.18 5.13 21.48
CA ARG A 190 -8.56 5.43 20.19
C ARG A 190 -7.04 5.59 20.36
N PRO A 191 -6.20 4.82 19.65
CA PRO A 191 -4.76 4.96 19.76
C PRO A 191 -4.26 6.22 19.04
N THR A 192 -3.02 6.59 19.32
CA THR A 192 -2.25 7.54 18.50
C THR A 192 -1.17 6.81 17.70
N LEU A 193 -0.67 7.41 16.62
CA LEU A 193 0.46 6.81 15.86
C LEU A 193 1.68 6.59 16.77
N GLY A 194 1.87 7.46 17.76
CA GLY A 194 2.96 7.36 18.72
C GLY A 194 2.88 6.13 19.60
N ASP A 195 1.67 5.71 19.96
CA ASP A 195 1.42 4.49 20.75
C ASP A 195 1.68 3.22 19.92
N VAL A 196 1.37 3.29 18.64
CA VAL A 196 1.43 2.14 17.72
C VAL A 196 2.85 1.88 17.20
N LEU A 197 3.57 2.93 16.83
CA LEU A 197 4.88 2.81 16.17
C LEU A 197 6.05 2.57 17.14
N GLY A 198 5.97 3.07 18.37
CA GLY A 198 7.15 3.15 19.23
C GLY A 198 8.24 4.07 18.66
N ASP A 199 9.51 3.80 18.97
CA ASP A 199 10.63 4.71 18.64
C ASP A 199 11.12 4.57 17.19
N ASP A 200 11.24 3.35 16.69
CA ASP A 200 11.84 3.07 15.38
C ASP A 200 10.82 2.54 14.36
N GLY A 201 9.52 2.71 14.65
CA GLY A 201 8.45 2.31 13.74
C GLY A 201 8.25 3.30 12.60
N ILE A 202 7.77 2.77 11.48
CA ILE A 202 7.33 3.52 10.31
C ILE A 202 5.89 3.12 10.01
N PHE A 203 4.99 4.10 9.98
CA PHE A 203 3.67 3.97 9.41
C PHE A 203 3.72 4.39 7.95
N LEU A 204 3.01 3.66 7.10
CA LEU A 204 2.67 4.09 5.76
C LEU A 204 1.17 3.95 5.54
N ASP A 205 0.59 4.94 4.88
CA ASP A 205 -0.65 4.81 4.15
C ASP A 205 -0.35 4.88 2.65
N LEU A 206 -0.91 3.96 1.89
CA LEU A 206 -0.90 3.96 0.43
C LEU A 206 -2.34 3.99 -0.05
N THR A 207 -2.68 5.06 -0.74
CA THR A 207 -3.94 5.20 -1.47
C THR A 207 -3.66 5.25 -2.97
N ILE A 208 -4.40 4.47 -3.76
CA ILE A 208 -4.36 4.45 -5.22
C ILE A 208 -5.73 4.86 -5.74
N GLY A 209 -5.80 5.96 -6.48
CA GLY A 209 -7.04 6.53 -7.01
C GLY A 209 -7.35 6.00 -8.41
N SER A 210 -8.56 5.49 -8.60
CA SER A 210 -9.02 4.89 -9.86
C SER A 210 -10.07 5.75 -10.59
N ASP A 211 -10.77 6.65 -9.89
CA ASP A 211 -11.83 7.53 -10.42
C ASP A 211 -11.44 9.02 -10.43
N LEU A 212 -12.15 9.86 -11.22
CA LEU A 212 -12.12 11.33 -11.22
C LEU A 212 -10.77 12.01 -10.89
N GLY A 213 -9.73 11.69 -11.67
CA GLY A 213 -8.39 12.25 -11.57
C GLY A 213 -7.50 11.41 -10.67
N ASN A 214 -6.24 11.19 -11.06
CA ASN A 214 -5.31 10.44 -10.21
C ASN A 214 -5.15 11.20 -8.87
N TYR A 215 -5.54 10.55 -7.78
CA TYR A 215 -5.43 11.10 -6.42
C TYR A 215 -4.64 10.19 -5.49
N ASP A 216 -3.77 9.38 -6.07
CA ASP A 216 -2.79 8.58 -5.33
C ASP A 216 -2.21 9.38 -4.18
N SER A 217 -1.92 8.72 -3.07
CA SER A 217 -1.16 9.34 -2.01
C SER A 217 -0.34 8.33 -1.25
N VAL A 218 0.83 8.79 -0.82
CA VAL A 218 1.65 8.07 0.15
C VAL A 218 1.85 8.96 1.35
N VAL A 219 1.35 8.54 2.50
CA VAL A 219 1.61 9.20 3.79
C VAL A 219 2.56 8.32 4.57
N VAL A 220 3.68 8.87 5.01
CA VAL A 220 4.65 8.17 5.84
C VAL A 220 4.72 8.88 7.19
N ALA A 221 4.69 8.15 8.29
CA ALA A 221 4.90 8.73 9.60
C ALA A 221 5.93 7.94 10.42
N SER A 222 6.81 8.64 11.12
CA SER A 222 7.80 8.05 12.02
C SER A 222 8.23 9.05 13.09
N ARG A 223 8.74 8.56 14.23
CA ARG A 223 9.38 9.46 15.22
C ARG A 223 10.73 9.99 14.72
N SER A 224 11.40 9.22 13.87
CA SER A 224 12.64 9.64 13.22
C SER A 224 12.36 10.50 12.00
N ASP A 225 13.26 11.43 11.71
CA ASP A 225 13.21 12.21 10.47
C ASP A 225 13.66 11.34 9.28
N LEU A 226 12.72 10.99 8.41
CA LEU A 226 12.95 10.16 7.22
C LEU A 226 13.12 10.98 5.94
N LEU A 227 13.25 12.31 6.00
CA LEU A 227 13.29 13.15 4.79
C LEU A 227 14.41 12.75 3.83
N SER A 228 15.64 12.54 4.33
CA SER A 228 16.77 12.14 3.49
C SER A 228 16.57 10.73 2.92
N PRO A 229 16.28 9.68 3.72
CA PRO A 229 15.95 8.35 3.18
C PRO A 229 14.85 8.36 2.11
N LEU A 230 13.77 9.13 2.33
CA LEU A 230 12.66 9.25 1.38
C LEU A 230 13.10 9.94 0.09
N THR A 231 13.92 10.99 0.19
CA THR A 231 14.44 11.72 -0.98
C THR A 231 15.35 10.82 -1.82
N ASP A 232 16.25 10.08 -1.17
CA ASP A 232 17.15 9.15 -1.86
C ASP A 232 16.37 8.02 -2.54
N LEU A 233 15.36 7.48 -1.85
CA LEU A 233 14.49 6.44 -2.36
C LEU A 233 13.66 6.94 -3.56
N ALA A 234 13.10 8.14 -3.48
CA ALA A 234 12.36 8.77 -4.57
C ALA A 234 13.25 9.02 -5.81
N ALA A 235 14.48 9.51 -5.61
CA ALA A 235 15.43 9.71 -6.70
C ALA A 235 15.81 8.37 -7.39
N ASP A 236 15.91 7.31 -6.60
CA ASP A 236 16.18 5.96 -7.11
C ASP A 236 14.98 5.37 -7.87
N CYS A 237 13.75 5.59 -7.40
CA CYS A 237 12.54 5.25 -8.14
C CYS A 237 12.48 5.98 -9.49
N ALA A 238 12.77 7.28 -9.52
CA ALA A 238 12.79 8.06 -10.76
C ALA A 238 13.77 7.50 -11.80
N ARG A 239 14.96 7.05 -11.38
CA ARG A 239 15.94 6.40 -12.28
C ARG A 239 15.42 5.07 -12.85
N ARG A 240 14.75 4.26 -12.02
CA ARG A 240 14.17 2.98 -12.47
C ARG A 240 13.02 3.20 -13.45
N VAL A 241 12.14 4.17 -13.17
CA VAL A 241 11.08 4.57 -14.10
C VAL A 241 11.69 5.00 -15.43
N GLU A 242 12.68 5.89 -15.42
CA GLU A 242 13.33 6.35 -16.66
C GLU A 242 13.96 5.19 -17.45
N SER A 243 14.66 4.29 -16.78
CA SER A 243 15.24 3.10 -17.42
C SER A 243 14.18 2.15 -17.98
N TYR A 244 13.04 2.00 -17.30
CA TYR A 244 11.91 1.21 -17.75
C TYR A 244 11.27 1.83 -18.99
N GLU A 245 10.96 3.13 -18.94
CA GLU A 245 10.34 3.87 -20.03
C GLU A 245 11.18 3.89 -21.30
N GLN A 246 12.52 3.94 -21.17
CA GLN A 246 13.44 3.85 -22.31
C GLN A 246 13.38 2.50 -23.03
N ARG A 247 12.97 1.43 -22.35
CA ARG A 247 12.93 0.06 -22.86
C ARG A 247 11.53 -0.43 -23.22
N LEU A 248 10.50 0.40 -23.05
CA LEU A 248 9.10 0.02 -23.31
C LEU A 248 8.86 -0.55 -24.70
N ASP A 249 9.52 0.03 -25.71
CA ASP A 249 9.37 -0.37 -27.12
C ASP A 249 9.99 -1.77 -27.39
N GLU A 250 10.76 -2.30 -26.44
CA GLU A 250 11.35 -3.66 -26.48
C GLU A 250 10.41 -4.72 -25.90
N LEU A 251 9.39 -4.33 -25.11
CA LEU A 251 8.49 -5.25 -24.40
C LEU A 251 7.39 -5.74 -25.36
N ARG A 252 7.55 -6.95 -25.92
CA ARG A 252 6.67 -7.45 -26.99
C ARG A 252 5.44 -8.21 -26.52
N GLY A 253 5.31 -8.46 -25.22
CA GLY A 253 4.20 -9.23 -24.67
C GLY A 253 4.22 -9.30 -23.15
N VAL A 254 3.19 -9.93 -22.60
CA VAL A 254 2.98 -10.06 -21.14
C VAL A 254 4.20 -10.66 -20.45
N SER A 255 4.87 -11.65 -21.04
CA SER A 255 6.06 -12.26 -20.41
C SER A 255 7.23 -11.28 -20.27
N ASP A 256 7.45 -10.40 -21.24
CA ASP A 256 8.53 -9.40 -21.19
C ASP A 256 8.18 -8.31 -20.19
N PHE A 257 6.93 -7.86 -20.18
CA PHE A 257 6.42 -6.92 -19.19
C PHE A 257 6.61 -7.45 -17.76
N LEU A 258 6.16 -8.67 -17.48
CA LEU A 258 6.27 -9.29 -16.15
C LEU A 258 7.73 -9.46 -15.71
N ARG A 259 8.66 -9.67 -16.65
CA ARG A 259 10.10 -9.74 -16.37
C ARG A 259 10.71 -8.38 -16.02
N ALA A 260 10.15 -7.29 -16.55
CA ALA A 260 10.62 -5.93 -16.28
C ALA A 260 10.12 -5.37 -14.94
N MET A 261 9.00 -5.88 -14.39
CA MET A 261 8.40 -5.35 -13.17
C MET A 261 9.27 -5.41 -11.90
N PRO A 262 10.03 -6.48 -11.62
CA PRO A 262 10.99 -6.47 -10.50
C PRO A 262 12.03 -5.35 -10.63
N GLU A 263 12.50 -5.07 -11.85
CA GLU A 263 13.46 -3.99 -12.11
C GLU A 263 12.83 -2.62 -11.89
N LEU A 264 11.57 -2.41 -12.31
CA LEU A 264 10.83 -1.17 -12.08
C LEU A 264 10.57 -0.93 -10.59
N ALA A 265 10.08 -1.95 -9.89
CA ALA A 265 9.77 -1.88 -8.46
C ALA A 265 11.05 -1.84 -7.59
N GLY A 266 12.16 -2.37 -8.09
CA GLY A 266 13.39 -2.55 -7.31
C GLY A 266 13.25 -3.59 -6.21
N VAL A 267 12.35 -4.56 -6.37
CA VAL A 267 12.12 -5.66 -5.41
C VAL A 267 11.87 -6.98 -6.14
N ASP A 268 12.33 -8.07 -5.53
CA ASP A 268 11.95 -9.44 -5.91
C ASP A 268 10.73 -9.84 -5.07
N LEU A 269 9.62 -10.21 -5.73
CA LEU A 269 8.36 -10.52 -5.07
C LEU A 269 8.45 -11.67 -4.07
N ASP A 270 9.41 -12.58 -4.26
CA ASP A 270 9.56 -13.79 -3.47
C ASP A 270 10.70 -13.70 -2.43
N ALA A 271 11.35 -12.53 -2.32
CA ALA A 271 12.35 -12.27 -1.30
C ALA A 271 11.70 -12.00 0.07
N SER A 272 12.21 -12.66 1.11
CA SER A 272 11.85 -12.48 2.52
C SER A 272 12.71 -11.43 3.20
#